data_AF-A0A7C3ST94-F1
#
_entry.id   AF-A0A7C3ST94-F1
#
_cell.length_a   1.000
_cell.length_b   1.000
_cell.length_c   1.000
_cell.angle_alpha   90.00
_cell.angle_beta   90.00
_cell.angle_gamma   90.00
#
_symmetry.space_group_name_H-M   'P 1'
#
loop_
_entity.id
_entity.type
_entity.pdbx_description
1 polymer ?
#
loop_
_entity_poly.entity_id
_entity_poly.type
_entity_poly.pdbx_seq_one_letter_code
_entity_poly.pdbx_strand_id
1 'polypeptide(L)'
;MFIDLRSDTVTKPSPGMREAMAKAEVGDDVYGEDPTVIELEQYSAELLGKEAGLFNPSGTMSNLIAFLTLTNPGDAVILAEQAHTIHYEVGGITRIANILPLTVPGTLGKISEEDIRARHNSGKDIHRAPTTLVSIENTVNRGGGAYYDYEEVSRIGKICHQLGMKLHCDGARIFNAAIACNIEARYLAEPCDLINF
;
A
#
# COMPACT_ATOMS: atom_id res chain seq x y z
N MET A 1 -29.08 3.13 -21.30
CA MET A 1 -28.20 3.39 -20.15
C MET A 1 -27.20 2.24 -20.08
N PHE A 2 -25.90 2.53 -20.08
CA PHE A 2 -24.86 1.51 -19.98
C PHE A 2 -24.53 1.29 -18.49
N ILE A 3 -24.55 0.04 -18.03
CA ILE A 3 -24.18 -0.34 -16.65
C ILE A 3 -22.84 -1.04 -16.73
N ASP A 4 -21.81 -0.47 -16.10
CA ASP A 4 -20.45 -0.99 -16.11
C ASP A 4 -20.06 -1.46 -14.71
N LEU A 5 -19.87 -2.77 -14.55
CA LEU A 5 -19.50 -3.42 -13.28
C LEU A 5 -18.10 -4.06 -13.34
N ARG A 6 -17.26 -3.66 -14.31
CA ARG A 6 -15.92 -4.25 -14.48
C ARG A 6 -14.97 -3.88 -13.34
N SER A 7 -14.99 -2.62 -12.90
CA SER A 7 -14.14 -2.07 -11.84
C SER A 7 -14.61 -0.67 -11.47
N ASP A 8 -14.28 -0.22 -10.27
CA ASP A 8 -14.40 1.18 -9.83
C ASP A 8 -13.47 2.16 -10.57
N THR A 9 -12.42 1.66 -11.23
CA THR A 9 -11.52 2.45 -12.07
C THR A 9 -12.20 3.07 -13.31
N VAL A 10 -13.42 2.65 -13.66
CA VAL A 10 -14.20 3.22 -14.78
C VAL A 10 -14.94 4.51 -14.40
N THR A 11 -14.83 4.95 -13.14
CA THR A 11 -15.42 6.21 -12.66
C THR A 11 -14.94 7.40 -13.50
N LYS A 12 -15.82 8.40 -13.66
CA LYS A 12 -15.53 9.61 -14.42
C LYS A 12 -15.58 10.82 -13.49
N PRO A 13 -14.72 11.84 -13.70
CA PRO A 13 -14.77 13.07 -12.92
C PRO A 13 -16.15 13.70 -12.95
N SER A 14 -16.67 14.01 -11.75
CA SER A 14 -17.93 14.72 -11.55
C SER A 14 -17.81 16.17 -12.07
N PRO A 15 -18.93 16.90 -12.24
CA PRO A 15 -18.89 18.31 -12.61
C PRO A 15 -18.03 19.15 -11.67
N GLY A 16 -18.14 18.95 -10.35
CA GLY A 16 -17.32 19.67 -9.36
C GLY A 16 -15.83 19.34 -9.46
N MET A 17 -15.47 18.07 -9.70
CA MET A 17 -14.07 17.70 -9.95
C MET A 17 -13.52 18.36 -11.21
N ARG A 18 -14.32 18.43 -12.29
CA ARG A 18 -13.91 19.07 -13.54
C ARG A 18 -13.68 20.57 -13.38
N GLU A 19 -14.54 21.22 -12.61
CA GLU A 19 -14.39 22.64 -12.30
C GLU A 19 -13.16 22.90 -11.42
N ALA A 20 -12.94 22.09 -10.38
CA ALA A 20 -11.76 22.19 -9.53
C ALA A 20 -10.46 22.01 -10.33
N MET A 21 -10.37 20.97 -11.18
CA MET A 21 -9.22 20.75 -12.05
C MET A 21 -8.97 21.91 -13.01
N ALA A 22 -10.02 22.51 -13.58
CA ALA A 22 -9.88 23.63 -14.51
C ALA A 22 -9.45 24.95 -13.85
N LYS A 23 -9.59 25.05 -12.51
CA LYS A 23 -9.30 26.25 -11.73
C LYS A 23 -8.10 26.09 -10.78
N ALA A 24 -7.49 24.92 -10.74
CA ALA A 24 -6.38 24.62 -9.84
C ALA A 24 -5.22 25.60 -10.07
N GLU A 25 -4.62 26.07 -8.97
CA GLU A 25 -3.36 26.80 -9.03
C GLU A 25 -2.23 25.78 -9.19
N VAL A 26 -1.36 26.00 -10.16
CA VAL A 26 -0.36 25.01 -10.58
C VAL A 26 1.02 25.62 -10.64
N GLY A 27 2.03 24.77 -10.58
CA GLY A 27 3.44 25.14 -10.66
C GLY A 27 4.30 23.99 -11.18
N ASP A 28 5.61 24.12 -11.04
CA ASP A 28 6.54 23.04 -11.35
C ASP A 28 6.79 22.19 -10.09
N ASP A 29 6.19 21.00 -10.07
CA ASP A 29 6.28 20.06 -8.96
C ASP A 29 7.72 19.57 -8.69
N VAL A 30 8.59 19.53 -9.71
CA VAL A 30 9.99 19.14 -9.53
C VAL A 30 10.74 20.15 -8.63
N TYR A 31 10.33 21.42 -8.66
CA TYR A 31 10.86 22.47 -7.78
C TYR A 31 10.05 22.64 -6.49
N GLY A 32 8.98 21.87 -6.29
CA GLY A 32 8.07 22.02 -5.16
C GLY A 32 7.29 23.34 -5.22
N GLU A 33 6.90 23.77 -6.42
CA GLU A 33 6.22 25.04 -6.65
C GLU A 33 4.74 24.88 -7.02
N ASP A 34 4.21 23.64 -7.09
CA ASP A 34 2.78 23.41 -7.36
C ASP A 34 1.95 23.43 -6.06
N PRO A 35 1.15 24.49 -5.81
CA PRO A 35 0.43 24.63 -4.54
C PRO A 35 -0.66 23.57 -4.35
N THR A 36 -1.30 23.13 -5.44
CA THR A 36 -2.37 22.13 -5.38
C THR A 36 -1.80 20.75 -5.02
N VAL A 37 -0.64 20.39 -5.57
CA VAL A 37 0.04 19.13 -5.20
C VAL A 37 0.46 19.15 -3.73
N ILE A 38 1.09 20.24 -3.28
CA ILE A 38 1.52 20.39 -1.88
C ILE A 38 0.32 20.26 -0.92
N GLU A 39 -0.80 20.93 -1.21
CA GLU A 39 -2.00 20.83 -0.38
C GLU A 39 -2.56 19.41 -0.36
N LEU A 40 -2.61 18.74 -1.52
CA LEU A 40 -3.06 17.35 -1.63
C LEU A 40 -2.21 16.41 -0.78
N GLU A 41 -0.88 16.54 -0.84
CA GLU A 41 0.06 15.70 -0.10
C GLU A 41 -0.05 15.94 1.41
N GLN A 42 -0.12 17.20 1.84
CA GLN A 42 -0.29 17.58 3.24
C GLN A 42 -1.61 17.07 3.81
N TYR A 43 -2.71 17.30 3.09
CA TYR A 43 -4.02 16.82 3.49
C TYR A 43 -4.07 15.28 3.57
N SER A 44 -3.47 14.60 2.59
CA SER A 44 -3.36 13.14 2.57
C SER A 44 -2.59 12.60 3.77
N ALA A 45 -1.48 13.25 4.13
CA ALA A 45 -0.69 12.91 5.30
C ALA A 45 -1.50 13.10 6.59
N GLU A 46 -2.17 14.25 6.77
CA GLU A 46 -3.02 14.51 7.94
C GLU A 46 -4.18 13.52 8.06
N LEU A 47 -4.82 13.20 6.94
CA LEU A 47 -5.96 12.28 6.87
C LEU A 47 -5.58 10.88 7.35
N LEU A 48 -4.38 10.41 7.01
CA LEU A 48 -3.87 9.10 7.42
C LEU A 48 -2.98 9.13 8.68
N GLY A 49 -2.73 10.30 9.26
CA GLY A 49 -1.84 10.45 10.42
C GLY A 49 -0.38 10.13 10.10
N LYS A 50 0.09 10.49 8.90
CA LYS A 50 1.48 10.35 8.45
C LYS A 50 2.19 11.70 8.44
N GLU A 51 3.52 11.65 8.46
CA GLU A 51 4.36 12.86 8.49
C GLU A 51 4.43 13.58 7.15
N ALA A 52 4.25 12.86 6.05
CA ALA A 52 4.33 13.38 4.68
C ALA A 52 3.48 12.53 3.73
N GLY A 53 3.10 13.13 2.60
CA GLY A 53 2.46 12.48 1.46
C GLY A 53 3.32 12.66 0.21
N LEU A 54 3.07 11.85 -0.81
CA LEU A 54 3.70 11.98 -2.13
C LEU A 54 2.67 11.63 -3.20
N PHE A 55 2.36 12.57 -4.08
CA PHE A 55 1.46 12.33 -5.20
C PHE A 55 2.17 11.55 -6.31
N ASN A 56 1.55 10.44 -6.73
CA ASN A 56 2.08 9.59 -7.79
C ASN A 56 1.04 9.40 -8.90
N PRO A 57 1.47 9.23 -10.17
CA PRO A 57 0.58 9.00 -11.31
C PRO A 57 -0.30 7.73 -11.22
N SER A 58 0.10 6.72 -10.43
CA SER A 58 -0.65 5.45 -10.34
C SER A 58 -0.31 4.68 -9.06
N GLY A 59 -1.25 3.82 -8.62
CA GLY A 59 -1.02 2.90 -7.51
C GLY A 59 0.16 1.94 -7.73
N THR A 60 0.37 1.47 -8.97
CA THR A 60 1.53 0.64 -9.32
C THR A 60 2.86 1.37 -9.09
N MET A 61 2.93 2.67 -9.41
CA MET A 61 4.12 3.46 -9.11
C MET A 61 4.29 3.67 -7.61
N SER A 62 3.21 3.92 -6.88
CA SER A 62 3.24 4.06 -5.42
C SER A 62 3.74 2.81 -4.72
N ASN A 63 3.21 1.63 -5.07
CA ASN A 63 3.68 0.35 -4.53
C ASN A 63 5.17 0.13 -4.83
N LEU A 64 5.61 0.42 -6.07
CA LEU A 64 7.02 0.28 -6.43
C LEU A 64 7.93 1.23 -5.64
N ILE A 65 7.53 2.50 -5.48
CA ILE A 65 8.26 3.47 -4.66
C ILE A 65 8.32 3.00 -3.20
N ALA A 66 7.23 2.44 -2.66
CA ALA A 66 7.21 1.89 -1.32
C ALA A 66 8.24 0.77 -1.15
N PHE A 67 8.30 -0.17 -2.09
CA PHE A 67 9.32 -1.22 -2.08
C PHE A 67 10.75 -0.68 -2.18
N LEU A 68 11.00 0.27 -3.08
CA LEU A 68 12.31 0.90 -3.25
C LEU A 68 12.74 1.73 -2.02
N THR A 69 11.79 2.26 -1.27
CA THR A 69 12.05 3.09 -0.08
C THR A 69 12.31 2.26 1.16
N LEU A 70 11.56 1.17 1.33
CA LEU A 70 11.55 0.38 2.57
C LEU A 70 12.51 -0.82 2.55
N THR A 71 13.16 -1.09 1.43
CA THR A 71 14.03 -2.27 1.27
C THR A 71 15.30 -1.94 0.48
N ASN A 72 16.22 -2.90 0.41
CA ASN A 72 17.40 -2.86 -0.44
C ASN A 72 17.37 -3.98 -1.50
N PRO A 73 18.07 -3.83 -2.63
CA PRO A 73 18.30 -4.93 -3.57
C PRO A 73 18.86 -6.17 -2.86
N GLY A 74 18.22 -7.32 -3.08
CA GLY A 74 18.57 -8.59 -2.42
C GLY A 74 17.79 -8.89 -1.14
N ASP A 75 16.99 -7.95 -0.63
CA ASP A 75 16.03 -8.21 0.43
C ASP A 75 14.86 -9.08 -0.07
N ALA A 76 14.15 -9.67 0.90
CA ALA A 76 12.90 -10.37 0.68
C ALA A 76 11.71 -9.65 1.31
N VAL A 77 10.56 -9.69 0.63
CA VAL A 77 9.28 -9.13 1.11
C VAL A 77 8.28 -10.26 1.30
N ILE A 78 7.62 -10.30 2.46
CA ILE A 78 6.53 -11.24 2.71
C ILE A 78 5.20 -10.58 2.31
N LEU A 79 4.40 -11.26 1.51
CA LEU A 79 3.10 -10.76 1.06
C LEU A 79 2.16 -11.89 0.66
N ALA A 80 0.86 -11.60 0.51
CA ALA A 80 -0.10 -12.59 0.04
C ALA A 80 0.21 -13.02 -1.41
N GLU A 81 0.02 -14.30 -1.72
CA GLU A 81 0.16 -14.84 -3.07
C GLU A 81 -0.75 -14.12 -4.07
N GLN A 82 -1.94 -13.73 -3.63
CA GLN A 82 -2.96 -13.09 -4.45
C GLN A 82 -2.86 -11.55 -4.45
N ALA A 83 -1.78 -10.97 -3.93
CA ALA A 83 -1.60 -9.52 -3.86
C ALA A 83 -1.53 -8.87 -5.26
N HIS A 84 -1.97 -7.62 -5.37
CA HIS A 84 -1.96 -6.83 -6.60
C HIS A 84 -0.55 -6.72 -7.20
N THR A 85 0.43 -6.46 -6.33
CA THR A 85 1.85 -6.32 -6.67
C THR A 85 2.47 -7.59 -7.29
N ILE A 86 1.88 -8.76 -7.05
CA ILE A 86 2.29 -10.03 -7.66
C ILE A 86 1.66 -10.23 -9.05
N HIS A 87 0.38 -9.88 -9.21
CA HIS A 87 -0.39 -10.25 -10.41
C HIS A 87 -0.57 -9.14 -11.45
N TYR A 88 -0.55 -7.88 -11.03
CA TYR A 88 -1.04 -6.76 -11.84
C TYR A 88 -0.03 -5.61 -11.99
N GLU A 89 1.23 -5.83 -11.58
CA GLU A 89 2.30 -4.82 -11.63
C GLU A 89 3.51 -5.25 -12.45
N VAL A 90 3.31 -6.23 -13.33
CA VAL A 90 4.29 -6.67 -14.34
C VAL A 90 5.65 -7.06 -13.71
N GLY A 91 5.62 -7.53 -12.46
CA GLY A 91 6.79 -7.97 -11.71
C GLY A 91 7.73 -6.83 -11.28
N GLY A 92 7.24 -5.59 -11.13
CA GLY A 92 8.05 -4.43 -10.75
C GLY A 92 8.89 -4.63 -9.49
N ILE A 93 8.32 -5.27 -8.46
CA ILE A 93 9.02 -5.65 -7.22
C ILE A 93 10.32 -6.43 -7.48
N THR A 94 10.32 -7.35 -8.44
CA THR A 94 11.51 -8.14 -8.77
C THR A 94 12.36 -7.47 -9.84
N ARG A 95 11.74 -6.98 -10.92
CA ARG A 95 12.45 -6.50 -12.11
C ARG A 95 13.13 -5.14 -11.90
N ILE A 96 12.54 -4.28 -11.09
CA ILE A 96 13.00 -2.91 -10.88
C ILE A 96 13.62 -2.79 -9.48
N ALA A 97 12.92 -3.24 -8.44
CA ALA A 97 13.42 -3.11 -7.08
C ALA A 97 14.46 -4.19 -6.68
N ASN A 98 14.64 -5.25 -7.50
CA ASN A 98 15.56 -6.36 -7.24
C ASN A 98 15.31 -7.07 -5.90
N ILE A 99 14.03 -7.25 -5.58
CA ILE A 99 13.55 -7.87 -4.34
C ILE A 99 13.03 -9.28 -4.63
N LEU A 100 13.22 -10.18 -3.66
CA LEU A 100 12.62 -11.50 -3.67
C LEU A 100 11.23 -11.50 -3.00
N PRO A 101 10.13 -11.69 -3.74
CA PRO A 101 8.81 -11.88 -3.13
C PRO A 101 8.73 -13.28 -2.48
N LEU A 102 8.40 -13.32 -1.19
CA LEU A 102 8.10 -14.52 -0.43
C LEU A 102 6.59 -14.59 -0.16
N THR A 103 5.87 -15.19 -1.10
CA THR A 103 4.41 -15.25 -1.01
C THR A 103 3.93 -16.26 0.03
N VAL A 104 2.82 -15.92 0.68
CA VAL A 104 2.04 -16.81 1.55
C VAL A 104 0.62 -16.94 0.99
N PRO A 105 -0.02 -18.13 1.04
CA PRO A 105 -1.34 -18.33 0.44
C PRO A 105 -2.40 -17.37 1.00
N GLY A 106 -2.45 -17.22 2.32
CA GLY A 106 -3.42 -16.39 3.03
C GLY A 106 -4.87 -16.87 2.89
N THR A 107 -5.73 -16.49 3.83
CA THR A 107 -7.18 -16.75 3.73
C THR A 107 -7.87 -15.50 3.21
N LEU A 108 -8.60 -15.60 2.10
CA LEU A 108 -9.16 -14.43 1.38
C LEU A 108 -8.08 -13.39 1.01
N GLY A 109 -6.85 -13.86 0.75
CA GLY A 109 -5.68 -13.02 0.49
C GLY A 109 -5.20 -12.22 1.71
N LYS A 110 -5.70 -12.53 2.91
CA LYS A 110 -5.20 -11.99 4.18
C LYS A 110 -4.12 -12.89 4.77
N ILE A 111 -3.04 -12.31 5.28
CA ILE A 111 -1.91 -13.00 5.91
C ILE A 111 -1.96 -12.81 7.43
N SER A 112 -1.58 -13.83 8.19
CA SER A 112 -1.58 -13.76 9.65
C SER A 112 -0.18 -13.55 10.25
N GLU A 113 -0.12 -13.33 11.56
CA GLU A 113 1.16 -13.28 12.29
C GLU A 113 1.92 -14.61 12.19
N GLU A 114 1.21 -15.74 12.18
CA GLU A 114 1.79 -17.07 12.02
C GLU A 114 2.43 -17.23 10.63
N ASP A 115 1.75 -16.77 9.58
CA ASP A 115 2.31 -16.78 8.22
C ASP A 115 3.60 -15.96 8.15
N ILE A 116 3.60 -14.77 8.75
CA ILE A 116 4.76 -13.88 8.81
C ILE A 116 5.92 -14.55 9.56
N ARG A 117 5.67 -15.10 10.74
CA ARG A 117 6.69 -15.80 11.54
C ARG A 117 7.25 -17.02 10.81
N ALA A 118 6.40 -17.77 10.10
CA ALA A 118 6.81 -18.95 9.36
C ALA A 118 7.71 -18.61 8.16
N ARG A 119 7.56 -17.42 7.56
CA ARG A 119 8.38 -16.96 6.43
C ARG A 119 9.56 -16.07 6.81
N HIS A 120 9.56 -15.49 8.00
CA HIS A 120 10.60 -14.59 8.46
C HIS A 120 12.00 -15.23 8.38
N ASN A 121 12.95 -14.46 7.85
CA ASN A 121 14.37 -14.77 7.88
C ASN A 121 15.16 -13.56 8.38
N SER A 122 15.78 -13.70 9.54
CA SER A 122 16.59 -12.65 10.18
C SER A 122 17.86 -12.24 9.41
N GLY A 123 18.22 -12.92 8.32
CA GLY A 123 19.44 -12.63 7.55
C GLY A 123 20.72 -13.24 8.13
N LYS A 124 20.63 -14.05 9.18
CA LYS A 124 21.78 -14.77 9.76
C LYS A 124 22.26 -15.93 8.88
N ASP A 125 21.41 -16.46 8.01
CA ASP A 125 21.76 -17.49 7.04
C ASP A 125 22.17 -16.85 5.71
N ILE A 126 23.45 -16.95 5.37
CA ILE A 126 24.04 -16.36 4.16
C ILE A 126 23.43 -16.88 2.85
N HIS A 127 22.73 -18.02 2.88
CA HIS A 127 22.12 -18.63 1.70
C HIS A 127 20.73 -18.06 1.39
N ARG A 128 20.14 -17.28 2.30
CA ARG A 128 18.76 -16.82 2.22
C ARG A 128 18.68 -15.31 2.34
N ALA A 129 17.93 -14.67 1.44
CA ALA A 129 17.64 -13.25 1.50
C ALA A 129 16.97 -12.89 2.86
N PRO A 130 17.43 -11.83 3.55
CA PRO A 130 16.78 -11.34 4.76
C PRO A 130 15.38 -10.82 4.45
N THR A 131 14.41 -11.13 5.30
CA THR A 131 13.07 -10.51 5.19
C THR A 131 13.09 -9.18 5.93
N THR A 132 12.88 -8.07 5.22
CA THR A 132 12.96 -6.71 5.77
C THR A 132 11.62 -5.99 5.75
N LEU A 133 10.64 -6.49 5.00
CA LEU A 133 9.34 -5.86 4.83
C LEU A 133 8.22 -6.91 4.72
N VAL A 134 7.08 -6.58 5.31
CA VAL A 134 5.79 -7.22 5.05
C VAL A 134 4.92 -6.24 4.27
N SER A 135 4.24 -6.71 3.23
CA SER A 135 3.26 -5.93 2.46
C SER A 135 1.89 -6.57 2.53
N ILE A 136 0.92 -5.85 3.08
CA ILE A 136 -0.51 -6.24 3.06
C ILE A 136 -1.27 -5.43 2.01
N GLU A 137 -2.46 -5.89 1.62
CA GLU A 137 -3.38 -5.18 0.72
C GLU A 137 -4.71 -4.97 1.46
N ASN A 138 -5.18 -3.74 1.58
CA ASN A 138 -6.42 -3.43 2.31
C ASN A 138 -7.25 -2.35 1.60
N THR A 139 -8.37 -2.68 0.94
CA THR A 139 -9.05 -4.00 0.85
C THR A 139 -8.36 -4.97 -0.13
N VAL A 140 -8.54 -6.26 0.09
CA VAL A 140 -7.97 -7.34 -0.74
C VAL A 140 -8.82 -7.57 -1.99
N ASN A 141 -8.31 -7.18 -3.16
CA ASN A 141 -9.00 -7.28 -4.45
C ASN A 141 -9.37 -8.72 -4.80
N ARG A 142 -8.38 -9.62 -4.86
CA ARG A 142 -8.60 -11.05 -5.17
C ARG A 142 -9.23 -11.84 -4.01
N GLY A 143 -9.35 -11.22 -2.84
CA GLY A 143 -10.14 -11.68 -1.70
C GLY A 143 -11.62 -11.30 -1.78
N GLY A 144 -12.07 -10.68 -2.88
CA GLY A 144 -13.46 -10.25 -3.06
C GLY A 144 -13.81 -8.98 -2.28
N GLY A 145 -12.82 -8.11 -2.02
CA GLY A 145 -13.01 -6.90 -1.21
C GLY A 145 -13.01 -7.17 0.30
N ALA A 146 -12.50 -8.33 0.73
CA ALA A 146 -12.20 -8.57 2.14
C ALA A 146 -11.27 -7.48 2.68
N TYR A 147 -11.38 -7.18 3.98
CA TYR A 147 -10.58 -6.14 4.62
C TYR A 147 -9.91 -6.67 5.88
N TYR A 148 -8.80 -6.04 6.24
CA TYR A 148 -8.23 -6.17 7.58
C TYR A 148 -8.85 -5.10 8.48
N ASP A 149 -9.27 -5.50 9.68
CA ASP A 149 -9.66 -4.55 10.72
C ASP A 149 -8.44 -3.96 11.46
N TYR A 150 -8.68 -2.99 12.33
CA TYR A 150 -7.62 -2.34 13.11
C TYR A 150 -6.81 -3.34 13.96
N GLU A 151 -7.45 -4.31 14.59
CA GLU A 151 -6.74 -5.25 15.47
C GLU A 151 -5.82 -6.16 14.67
N GLU A 152 -6.26 -6.60 13.49
CA GLU A 152 -5.46 -7.41 12.58
C GLU A 152 -4.25 -6.63 12.06
N VAL A 153 -4.43 -5.41 11.56
CA VAL A 153 -3.31 -4.58 11.08
C VAL A 153 -2.37 -4.23 12.24
N SER A 154 -2.89 -3.93 13.43
CA SER A 154 -2.10 -3.64 14.63
C SER A 154 -1.24 -4.82 15.06
N ARG A 155 -1.80 -6.05 15.08
CA ARG A 155 -1.05 -7.27 15.36
C ARG A 155 0.05 -7.52 14.34
N ILE A 156 -0.25 -7.35 13.04
CA ILE A 156 0.73 -7.48 11.96
C ILE A 156 1.86 -6.44 12.10
N GLY A 157 1.53 -5.17 12.31
CA GLY A 157 2.54 -4.11 12.50
C GLY A 157 3.45 -4.40 13.68
N LYS A 158 2.86 -4.79 14.82
CA LYS A 158 3.61 -5.17 16.02
C LYS A 158 4.59 -6.31 15.77
N ILE A 159 4.18 -7.37 15.08
CA ILE A 159 5.09 -8.48 14.79
C ILE A 159 6.18 -8.09 13.77
N CYS A 160 5.87 -7.26 12.78
CA CYS A 160 6.87 -6.74 11.86
C CYS A 160 7.98 -6.01 12.63
N HIS A 161 7.61 -5.03 13.46
CA HIS A 161 8.57 -4.23 14.22
C HIS A 161 9.36 -5.07 15.25
N GLN A 162 8.71 -6.03 15.91
CA GLN A 162 9.40 -6.96 16.83
C GLN A 162 10.48 -7.81 16.14
N LEU A 163 10.26 -8.16 14.87
CA LEU A 163 11.20 -8.94 14.06
C LEU A 163 12.16 -8.05 13.26
N GLY A 164 12.15 -6.74 13.47
CA GLY A 164 13.00 -5.79 12.75
C GLY A 164 12.59 -5.56 11.29
N MET A 165 11.35 -5.91 10.92
CA MET A 165 10.77 -5.65 9.60
C MET A 165 9.90 -4.39 9.62
N LYS A 166 9.74 -3.79 8.44
CA LYS A 166 8.77 -2.73 8.18
C LYS A 166 7.42 -3.30 7.75
N LEU A 167 6.37 -2.49 7.85
CA LEU A 167 5.04 -2.81 7.32
C LEU A 167 4.63 -1.80 6.24
N HIS A 168 4.30 -2.32 5.06
CA HIS A 168 3.67 -1.58 3.97
C HIS A 168 2.20 -2.02 3.81
N CYS A 169 1.32 -1.08 3.50
CA CYS A 169 -0.05 -1.37 3.09
C CYS A 169 -0.34 -0.82 1.69
N ASP A 170 -0.63 -1.72 0.74
CA ASP A 170 -1.33 -1.36 -0.49
C ASP A 170 -2.78 -1.03 -0.13
N GLY A 171 -3.04 0.26 0.05
CA GLY A 171 -4.30 0.82 0.49
C GLY A 171 -5.14 1.40 -0.63
N ALA A 172 -5.04 0.90 -1.87
CA ALA A 172 -5.79 1.42 -3.03
C ALA A 172 -7.31 1.56 -2.80
N ARG A 173 -7.85 0.86 -1.79
CA ARG A 173 -9.25 0.96 -1.34
C ARG A 173 -9.37 1.11 0.18
N ILE A 174 -8.41 1.75 0.83
CA ILE A 174 -8.35 1.84 2.29
C ILE A 174 -9.58 2.52 2.88
N PHE A 175 -10.16 3.50 2.17
CA PHE A 175 -11.37 4.18 2.63
C PHE A 175 -12.61 3.27 2.61
N ASN A 176 -12.67 2.27 1.72
CA ASN A 176 -13.71 1.25 1.78
C ASN A 176 -13.57 0.38 3.03
N ALA A 177 -12.34 -0.01 3.39
CA ALA A 177 -12.06 -0.76 4.62
C ALA A 177 -12.44 0.08 5.86
N ALA A 178 -12.03 1.34 5.90
CA ALA A 178 -12.33 2.26 7.00
C ALA A 178 -13.85 2.43 7.22
N ILE A 179 -14.61 2.62 6.14
CA ILE A 179 -16.08 2.68 6.19
C ILE A 179 -16.68 1.35 6.69
N ALA A 180 -16.19 0.21 6.19
CA ALA A 180 -16.67 -1.10 6.61
C ALA A 180 -16.39 -1.39 8.10
N CYS A 181 -15.25 -0.93 8.60
CA CYS A 181 -14.86 -1.00 10.01
C CYS A 181 -15.54 0.07 10.89
N ASN A 182 -16.18 1.08 10.29
CA ASN A 182 -16.73 2.25 10.98
C ASN A 182 -15.67 2.99 11.84
N ILE A 183 -14.50 3.23 11.25
CA ILE A 183 -13.39 3.96 11.87
C ILE A 183 -12.76 4.96 10.88
N GLU A 184 -11.94 5.87 11.37
CA GLU A 184 -11.11 6.73 10.51
C GLU A 184 -9.97 5.92 9.87
N ALA A 185 -9.63 6.23 8.62
CA ALA A 185 -8.58 5.52 7.88
C ALA A 185 -7.20 5.60 8.56
N ARG A 186 -6.91 6.67 9.33
CA ARG A 186 -5.68 6.80 10.12
C ARG A 186 -5.43 5.64 11.07
N TYR A 187 -6.47 4.99 11.61
CA TYR A 187 -6.28 3.84 12.50
C TYR A 187 -5.75 2.62 11.74
N LEU A 188 -6.21 2.40 10.51
CA LEU A 188 -5.68 1.34 9.65
C LEU A 188 -4.27 1.68 9.14
N ALA A 189 -3.96 2.96 8.97
CA ALA A 189 -2.65 3.42 8.52
C ALA A 189 -1.60 3.44 9.65
N GLU A 190 -2.00 3.69 10.91
CA GLU A 190 -1.10 3.87 12.06
C GLU A 190 -0.02 2.77 12.17
N PRO A 191 -0.34 1.47 12.10
CA PRO A 191 0.67 0.42 12.30
C PRO A 191 1.63 0.27 11.11
N CYS A 192 1.31 0.87 9.97
CA CYS A 192 2.11 0.78 8.74
C CYS A 192 3.23 1.83 8.75
N ASP A 193 4.43 1.47 8.32
CA ASP A 193 5.50 2.45 8.09
C ASP A 193 5.22 3.28 6.82
N LEU A 194 4.59 2.70 5.80
CA LEU A 194 4.15 3.38 4.57
C LEU A 194 2.83 2.80 4.08
N ILE A 195 1.95 3.66 3.56
CA ILE A 195 0.70 3.28 2.91
C ILE A 195 0.50 4.14 1.65
N ASN A 196 0.05 3.52 0.57
CA ASN A 196 -0.47 4.22 -0.62
C ASN A 196 -1.99 4.02 -0.72
N PHE A 197 -2.70 4.95 -1.37
CA PHE A 197 -4.14 4.87 -1.59
C PHE A 197 -4.58 5.62 -2.84
#